data_AF-A0A3N6GSI1-F1
#
_entry.id   AF-A0A3N6GSI1-F1
#
_cell.length_a   1.000
_cell.length_b   1.000
_cell.length_c   1.000
_cell.angle_alpha   90.00
_cell.angle_beta   90.00
_cell.angle_gamma   90.00
#
_symmetry.space_group_name_H-M   'P 1'
#
loop_
_entity.id
_entity.type
_entity.pdbx_description
1 polymer ?
#
loop_
_entity_poly.entity_id
_entity_poly.type
_entity_poly.pdbx_seq_one_letter_code
_entity_poly.pdbx_strand_id
1 'polypeptide(L)'
;MTLLSRLLPLSSPRLFAMTAVTAAAALSLGVGSAAQAAPHSVDVAASGAAASTTDSPNPFAAAELDGLQARQVTMWHAGQPLSHWVLTLDEETAARSYTGGVFFLYAPATGDRGWFRNLDLMASTVKDPRQVTIADAQFVNSHPRVEVRYGDPAQPDLARTVATSTIWM
;
A
#
# COMPACT_ATOMS: atom_id res chain seq x y z
N MET A 1 49.19 -38.05 -18.26
CA MET A 1 50.08 -37.46 -17.24
C MET A 1 49.36 -36.24 -16.70
N THR A 2 49.13 -35.96 -15.42
CA THR A 2 49.38 -36.61 -14.12
C THR A 2 48.68 -35.68 -13.09
N LEU A 3 47.84 -36.26 -12.21
CA LEU A 3 47.30 -35.83 -10.90
C LEU A 3 46.56 -34.47 -10.73
N LEU A 4 45.28 -34.47 -10.29
CA LEU A 4 44.73 -34.67 -8.91
C LEU A 4 45.04 -33.53 -7.91
N SER A 5 43.97 -32.86 -7.43
CA SER A 5 43.71 -32.42 -6.03
C SER A 5 42.40 -31.61 -6.00
N ARG A 6 41.23 -32.20 -5.69
CA ARG A 6 40.59 -32.37 -4.37
C ARG A 6 40.33 -31.07 -3.60
N LEU A 7 39.05 -30.73 -3.37
CA LEU A 7 38.38 -30.60 -2.04
C LEU A 7 37.03 -29.84 -2.15
N LEU A 8 35.92 -30.58 -2.12
CA LEU A 8 34.68 -30.21 -1.38
C LEU A 8 34.87 -30.70 0.08
N PRO A 9 34.08 -30.32 1.12
CA PRO A 9 32.73 -29.74 1.13
C PRO A 9 32.51 -28.65 2.23
N LEU A 10 31.27 -28.13 2.38
CA LEU A 10 30.54 -27.85 3.65
C LEU A 10 29.41 -26.85 3.31
N SER A 11 28.19 -27.32 3.02
CA SER A 11 27.10 -27.41 4.01
C SER A 11 27.14 -26.31 5.09
N SER A 12 26.19 -25.38 5.00
CA SER A 12 25.80 -24.52 6.12
C SER A 12 24.27 -24.49 6.21
N PRO A 13 23.66 -25.29 7.10
CA PRO A 13 22.27 -25.14 7.47
C PRO A 13 22.17 -24.03 8.53
N ARG A 14 21.52 -22.90 8.21
CA ARG A 14 21.13 -21.91 9.23
C ARG A 14 19.72 -22.21 9.72
N LEU A 15 19.75 -22.96 10.82
CA LEU A 15 18.78 -23.22 11.87
C LEU A 15 17.57 -22.24 11.92
N PHE A 16 16.38 -22.81 11.74
CA PHE A 16 15.13 -22.25 12.23
C PHE A 16 15.14 -22.27 13.77
N ALA A 17 15.08 -21.10 14.40
CA ALA A 17 14.78 -20.99 15.82
C ALA A 17 13.26 -20.75 15.99
N MET A 18 12.54 -21.83 16.23
CA MET A 18 11.18 -21.80 16.79
C MET A 18 11.29 -21.47 18.28
N THR A 19 10.78 -20.31 18.69
CA THR A 19 10.55 -20.02 20.11
C THR A 19 9.06 -20.12 20.38
N ALA A 20 8.64 -21.28 20.88
CA ALA A 20 7.32 -21.46 21.48
C ALA A 20 7.38 -20.99 22.93
N VAL A 21 6.59 -19.99 23.29
CA VAL A 21 6.30 -19.66 24.70
C VAL A 21 4.88 -20.12 24.99
N THR A 22 4.79 -21.26 25.64
CA THR A 22 3.60 -21.75 26.35
C THR A 22 3.52 -21.06 27.71
N ALA A 23 2.42 -20.34 27.97
CA ALA A 23 2.01 -19.99 29.32
C ALA A 23 0.57 -20.47 29.54
N ALA A 24 0.42 -21.45 30.42
CA ALA A 24 -0.83 -21.99 30.93
C ALA A 24 -1.06 -21.47 32.36
N ALA A 25 -2.31 -21.12 32.68
CA ALA A 25 -2.96 -21.01 34.01
C ALA A 25 -4.06 -19.92 33.92
N ALA A 26 -5.25 -20.01 34.51
CA ALA A 26 -5.87 -21.00 35.39
C ALA A 26 -7.41 -20.85 35.30
N LEU A 27 -8.12 -21.91 35.69
CA LEU A 27 -9.58 -21.98 35.80
C LEU A 27 -10.14 -21.00 36.84
N SER A 28 -11.34 -20.50 36.60
CA SER A 28 -12.29 -20.17 37.66
C SER A 28 -13.72 -20.38 37.14
N LEU A 29 -14.33 -21.51 37.55
CA LEU A 29 -15.74 -21.82 37.38
C LEU A 29 -16.52 -21.07 38.47
N GLY A 30 -17.23 -20.00 38.09
CA GLY A 30 -18.24 -19.36 38.93
C GLY A 30 -19.63 -19.80 38.49
N VAL A 31 -20.20 -20.80 39.16
CA VAL A 31 -21.62 -21.17 39.02
C VAL A 31 -22.41 -20.34 40.03
N GLY A 32 -23.24 -19.43 39.54
CA GLY A 32 -24.22 -18.71 40.34
C GLY A 32 -25.53 -18.64 39.58
N SER A 33 -26.53 -19.44 40.01
CA SER A 33 -27.91 -19.41 39.50
C SER A 33 -28.83 -18.71 40.49
N ALA A 34 -29.55 -17.68 40.01
CA ALA A 34 -30.87 -17.21 40.48
C ALA A 34 -31.35 -16.18 39.43
N ALA A 35 -32.28 -16.50 38.52
CA ALA A 35 -33.74 -16.45 38.66
C ALA A 35 -34.37 -15.03 38.76
N GLN A 36 -35.12 -14.69 37.69
CA GLN A 36 -36.37 -13.91 37.63
C GLN A 36 -36.36 -12.37 37.37
N ALA A 37 -36.67 -12.05 36.11
CA ALA A 37 -37.61 -11.04 35.55
C ALA A 37 -37.63 -9.55 35.99
N ALA A 38 -37.31 -8.66 35.04
CA ALA A 38 -38.15 -7.54 34.59
C ALA A 38 -37.63 -7.00 33.24
N PRO A 39 -38.48 -6.72 32.22
CA PRO A 39 -38.03 -6.09 30.99
C PRO A 39 -37.81 -4.59 31.24
N HIS A 40 -36.56 -4.19 31.45
CA HIS A 40 -36.19 -2.79 31.29
C HIS A 40 -35.69 -2.62 29.86
N SER A 41 -36.53 -2.00 29.04
CA SER A 41 -36.15 -1.43 27.75
C SER A 41 -35.10 -0.35 28.00
N VAL A 42 -33.83 -0.77 28.10
CA VAL A 42 -32.71 0.13 27.87
C VAL A 42 -32.58 0.24 26.36
N ASP A 43 -33.13 1.34 25.88
CA ASP A 43 -32.82 1.92 24.59
C ASP A 43 -31.29 1.91 24.44
N VAL A 44 -30.78 0.92 23.71
CA VAL A 44 -29.40 0.97 23.25
C VAL A 44 -29.43 2.05 22.19
N ALA A 45 -29.30 3.29 22.65
CA ALA A 45 -28.71 4.33 21.84
C ALA A 45 -27.36 3.77 21.42
N ALA A 46 -27.35 3.12 20.26
CA ALA A 46 -26.18 2.95 19.45
C ALA A 46 -25.70 4.37 19.18
N SER A 47 -24.93 4.90 20.12
CA SER A 47 -23.92 5.89 19.82
C SER A 47 -22.94 5.14 18.94
N GLY A 48 -23.33 4.97 17.66
CA GLY A 48 -22.39 5.02 16.59
C GLY A 48 -21.72 6.36 16.80
N ALA A 49 -20.59 6.33 17.50
CA ALA A 49 -19.57 7.33 17.36
C ALA A 49 -19.37 7.38 15.85
N ALA A 50 -20.03 8.35 15.21
CA ALA A 50 -19.80 8.66 13.84
C ALA A 50 -18.29 8.76 13.75
N ALA A 51 -17.68 7.84 13.01
CA ALA A 51 -16.29 8.00 12.64
C ALA A 51 -16.25 9.41 12.07
N SER A 52 -15.56 10.32 12.76
CA SER A 52 -15.36 11.67 12.29
C SER A 52 -14.50 11.55 11.05
N THR A 53 -15.10 11.22 9.92
CA THR A 53 -14.52 11.38 8.61
C THR A 53 -14.54 12.88 8.38
N THR A 54 -13.61 13.58 9.00
CA THR A 54 -13.19 14.88 8.50
C THR A 54 -12.76 14.60 7.08
N ASP A 55 -13.62 14.94 6.12
CA ASP A 55 -13.35 14.72 4.72
C ASP A 55 -12.19 15.65 4.36
N SER A 56 -10.98 15.09 4.39
CA SER A 56 -9.78 15.84 4.10
C SER A 56 -9.87 16.31 2.66
N PRO A 57 -9.61 17.59 2.35
CA PRO A 57 -9.68 18.06 0.97
C PRO A 57 -8.74 17.23 0.09
N ASN A 58 -9.21 16.86 -1.11
CA ASN A 58 -8.39 16.10 -2.06
C ASN A 58 -7.16 16.93 -2.47
N PRO A 59 -5.94 16.50 -2.09
CA PRO A 59 -4.71 17.27 -2.38
C PRO A 59 -4.33 17.23 -3.86
N PHE A 60 -4.98 16.39 -4.66
CA PHE A 60 -4.77 16.25 -6.11
C PHE A 60 -5.82 17.03 -6.93
N ALA A 61 -6.70 17.80 -6.28
CA ALA A 61 -7.83 18.45 -6.95
C ALA A 61 -7.42 19.48 -8.04
N ALA A 62 -6.20 20.02 -7.96
CA ALA A 62 -5.66 20.94 -8.95
C ALA A 62 -5.01 20.25 -10.15
N ALA A 63 -4.81 18.93 -10.10
CA ALA A 63 -4.17 18.18 -11.16
C ALA A 63 -5.18 17.68 -12.20
N GLU A 64 -4.84 17.85 -13.47
CA GLU A 64 -5.45 17.08 -14.56
C GLU A 64 -4.85 15.67 -14.55
N LEU A 65 -5.73 14.67 -14.52
CA LEU A 65 -5.36 13.26 -14.44
C LEU A 65 -5.74 12.54 -15.74
N ASP A 66 -4.77 11.89 -16.36
CA ASP A 66 -4.96 11.02 -17.53
C ASP A 66 -4.43 9.63 -17.20
N GLY A 67 -5.25 8.59 -17.35
CA GLY A 67 -4.87 7.23 -16.92
C GLY A 67 -4.85 7.02 -15.39
N LEU A 68 -5.14 8.07 -14.61
CA LEU A 68 -5.13 8.09 -13.13
C LEU A 68 -6.50 8.51 -12.59
N GLN A 69 -6.79 8.07 -11.38
CA GLN A 69 -7.93 8.52 -10.60
C GLN A 69 -7.51 8.79 -9.15
N ALA A 70 -8.07 9.84 -8.55
CA ALA A 70 -7.93 10.09 -7.12
C ALA A 70 -8.94 9.25 -6.33
N ARG A 71 -8.46 8.52 -5.33
CA ARG A 71 -9.27 7.68 -4.47
C ARG A 71 -8.96 7.94 -3.00
N GLN A 72 -10.00 8.05 -2.19
CA GLN A 72 -9.85 8.04 -0.74
C GLN A 72 -9.79 6.58 -0.25
N VAL A 73 -8.77 6.26 0.54
CA VAL A 73 -8.56 4.93 1.11
C VAL A 73 -8.47 5.06 2.64
N THR A 74 -9.13 4.15 3.33
CA THR A 74 -9.16 4.10 4.80
C THR A 74 -8.32 2.94 5.30
N MET A 75 -7.45 3.21 6.26
CA MET A 75 -6.71 2.19 7.02
C MET A 75 -7.01 2.28 8.50
N TRP A 76 -6.78 1.19 9.20
CA TRP A 76 -6.92 1.14 10.64
C TRP A 76 -5.54 1.21 11.27
N HIS A 77 -5.24 2.34 11.92
CA HIS A 77 -4.01 2.54 12.66
C HIS A 77 -4.33 2.66 14.15
N ALA A 78 -3.75 1.78 14.98
CA ALA A 78 -4.01 1.73 16.43
C ALA A 78 -5.51 1.69 16.81
N GLY A 79 -6.32 0.96 16.03
CA GLY A 79 -7.76 0.85 16.27
C GLY A 79 -8.59 2.07 15.86
N GLN A 80 -7.99 3.05 15.16
CA GLN A 80 -8.68 4.22 14.63
C GLN A 80 -8.65 4.21 13.09
N PRO A 81 -9.77 4.51 12.40
CA PRO A 81 -9.77 4.66 10.95
C PRO A 81 -9.08 5.97 10.54
N LEU A 82 -8.15 5.88 9.60
CA LEU A 82 -7.46 7.01 8.98
C LEU A 82 -7.71 6.96 7.47
N SER A 83 -8.45 7.94 6.97
CA SER A 83 -8.65 8.13 5.53
C SER A 83 -7.59 9.06 4.95
N HIS A 84 -7.07 8.71 3.77
CA HIS A 84 -6.16 9.57 3.02
C HIS A 84 -6.38 9.40 1.51
N TRP A 85 -5.98 10.39 0.75
CA TRP A 85 -6.08 10.37 -0.71
C TRP A 85 -4.87 9.71 -1.34
N VAL A 86 -5.10 8.96 -2.41
CA VAL A 86 -4.08 8.37 -3.27
C VAL A 86 -4.46 8.55 -4.73
N LEU A 87 -3.48 8.53 -5.63
CA LEU A 87 -3.72 8.32 -7.05
C LEU A 87 -3.49 6.85 -7.39
N THR A 88 -4.41 6.24 -8.12
CA THR A 88 -4.27 4.90 -8.70
C THR A 88 -4.46 4.96 -10.19
N LEU A 89 -4.01 3.96 -10.94
CA LEU A 89 -4.45 3.80 -12.32
C LEU A 89 -5.98 3.72 -12.36
N ASP A 90 -6.59 4.33 -13.37
CA ASP A 90 -8.00 4.09 -13.67
C ASP A 90 -8.24 2.64 -14.12
N GLU A 91 -9.50 2.22 -14.12
CA GLU A 91 -9.86 0.83 -14.41
C GLU A 91 -9.45 0.40 -15.82
N GLU A 92 -9.64 1.27 -16.83
CA GLU A 92 -9.28 0.98 -18.21
C GLU A 92 -7.76 0.75 -18.34
N THR A 93 -6.98 1.65 -17.76
CA THR A 93 -5.52 1.61 -17.80
C THR A 93 -5.00 0.42 -17.00
N ALA A 94 -5.58 0.14 -15.84
CA ALA A 94 -5.20 -1.02 -15.03
C ALA A 94 -5.56 -2.37 -15.67
N ALA A 95 -6.57 -2.42 -16.54
CA ALA A 95 -6.99 -3.63 -17.23
C ALA A 95 -6.14 -3.98 -18.46
N ARG A 96 -5.30 -3.06 -18.93
CA ARG A 96 -4.39 -3.30 -20.06
C ARG A 96 -3.37 -4.40 -19.73
N SER A 97 -2.88 -5.07 -20.77
CA SER A 97 -1.81 -6.07 -20.63
C SER A 97 -0.43 -5.42 -20.61
N TYR A 98 0.40 -5.82 -19.65
CA TYR A 98 1.75 -5.30 -19.45
C TYR A 98 2.72 -6.47 -19.32
N THR A 99 3.71 -6.55 -20.21
CA THR A 99 4.72 -7.61 -20.22
C THR A 99 6.12 -7.06 -20.44
N GLY A 100 7.10 -7.60 -19.73
CA GLY A 100 8.53 -7.33 -19.97
C GLY A 100 9.09 -6.06 -19.32
N GLY A 101 8.30 -5.30 -18.56
CA GLY A 101 8.73 -4.10 -17.85
C GLY A 101 8.20 -4.00 -16.42
N VAL A 102 8.51 -2.87 -15.78
CA VAL A 102 7.97 -2.48 -14.48
C VAL A 102 7.39 -1.08 -14.55
N PHE A 103 6.42 -0.79 -13.69
CA PHE A 103 5.94 0.55 -13.46
C PHE A 103 6.92 1.32 -12.57
N PHE A 104 7.08 2.60 -12.83
CA PHE A 104 7.81 3.54 -11.98
C PHE A 104 7.24 4.96 -12.12
N LEU A 105 7.42 5.78 -11.09
CA LEU A 105 6.96 7.17 -11.04
C LEU A 105 8.11 8.11 -11.42
N TYR A 106 7.85 9.02 -12.35
CA TYR A 106 8.89 9.87 -12.95
C TYR A 106 8.41 11.30 -13.18
N ALA A 107 9.24 12.28 -12.81
CA ALA A 107 9.01 13.69 -13.11
C ALA A 107 9.94 14.13 -14.26
N PRO A 108 9.45 14.25 -15.51
CA PRO A 108 10.32 14.48 -16.67
C PRO A 108 11.05 15.81 -16.66
N ALA A 109 10.52 16.84 -16.00
CA ALA A 109 11.14 18.16 -15.94
C ALA A 109 12.42 18.18 -15.10
N THR A 110 12.50 17.36 -14.04
CA THR A 110 13.64 17.32 -13.11
C THR A 110 14.47 16.05 -13.23
N GLY A 111 13.89 14.98 -13.81
CA GLY A 111 14.49 13.65 -13.80
C GLY A 111 14.25 12.88 -12.50
N ASP A 112 13.46 13.44 -11.57
CA ASP A 112 13.24 12.84 -10.26
C ASP A 112 12.34 11.60 -10.33
N ARG A 113 12.52 10.73 -9.34
CA ARG A 113 11.74 9.50 -9.17
C ARG A 113 10.96 9.55 -7.87
N GLY A 114 9.72 9.10 -7.96
CA GLY A 114 8.87 8.92 -6.79
C GLY A 114 8.71 7.45 -6.41
N TRP A 115 7.78 7.22 -5.49
CA TRP A 115 7.53 5.91 -4.90
C TRP A 115 6.06 5.54 -4.99
N PHE A 116 5.80 4.25 -5.13
CA PHE A 116 4.47 3.68 -4.95
C PHE A 116 4.31 3.17 -3.52
N ARG A 117 3.09 3.25 -3.01
CA ARG A 117 2.68 2.57 -1.80
C ARG A 117 2.19 1.16 -2.16
N ASN A 118 2.80 0.14 -1.58
CA ASN A 118 2.38 -1.25 -1.73
C ASN A 118 2.28 -1.91 -0.34
N LEU A 119 1.05 -2.16 0.12
CA LEU A 119 0.78 -2.81 1.42
C LEU A 119 1.63 -2.24 2.58
N ASP A 120 1.62 -0.92 2.72
CA ASP A 120 2.38 -0.10 3.69
C ASP A 120 3.89 0.02 3.48
N LEU A 121 4.44 -0.59 2.43
CA LEU A 121 5.83 -0.40 2.02
C LEU A 121 5.93 0.62 0.89
N MET A 122 7.02 1.38 0.87
CA MET A 122 7.38 2.22 -0.26
C MET A 122 8.17 1.38 -1.27
N ALA A 123 7.71 1.35 -2.51
CA ALA A 123 8.34 0.62 -3.61
C ALA A 123 8.69 1.58 -4.75
N SER A 124 9.95 1.56 -5.21
CA SER A 124 10.39 2.38 -6.33
C SER A 124 9.84 1.89 -7.67
N THR A 125 9.45 0.61 -7.73
CA THR A 125 8.86 -0.02 -8.91
C THR A 125 7.82 -1.08 -8.51
N VAL A 126 6.86 -1.36 -9.38
CA VAL A 126 5.91 -2.47 -9.22
C VAL A 126 5.68 -3.17 -10.55
N LYS A 127 5.28 -4.45 -10.51
CA LYS A 127 5.00 -5.24 -11.73
C LYS A 127 3.52 -5.26 -12.11
N ASP A 128 2.66 -5.29 -11.11
CA ASP A 128 1.21 -5.35 -11.29
C ASP A 128 0.66 -3.91 -11.41
N PRO A 129 -0.10 -3.56 -12.47
CA PRO A 129 -0.72 -2.24 -12.58
C PRO A 129 -1.61 -1.90 -11.38
N ARG A 130 -2.21 -2.90 -10.71
CA ARG A 130 -3.06 -2.68 -9.53
C ARG A 130 -2.28 -2.28 -8.28
N GLN A 131 -0.95 -2.43 -8.29
CA GLN A 131 -0.07 -1.97 -7.22
C GLN A 131 0.42 -0.53 -7.44
N VAL A 132 0.07 0.11 -8.56
CA VAL A 132 0.35 1.53 -8.78
C VAL A 132 -0.59 2.34 -7.89
N THR A 133 -0.05 2.74 -6.74
CA THR A 133 -0.71 3.62 -5.78
C THR A 133 0.27 4.71 -5.38
N ILE A 134 -0.04 5.96 -5.67
CA ILE A 134 0.78 7.13 -5.36
C ILE A 134 0.14 7.84 -4.18
N ALA A 135 0.79 7.80 -3.02
CA ALA A 135 0.32 8.48 -1.82
C ALA A 135 1.06 9.79 -1.53
N ASP A 136 2.17 10.03 -2.23
CA ASP A 136 3.02 11.22 -2.02
C ASP A 136 2.47 12.41 -2.80
N ALA A 137 1.53 13.12 -2.17
CA ALA A 137 0.96 14.34 -2.74
C ALA A 137 1.99 15.48 -2.85
N GLN A 138 3.02 15.50 -2.00
CA GLN A 138 4.06 16.51 -2.08
C GLN A 138 4.88 16.32 -3.37
N PHE A 139 5.27 15.09 -3.68
CA PHE A 139 5.96 14.78 -4.93
C PHE A 139 5.11 15.15 -6.15
N VAL A 140 3.82 14.83 -6.15
CA VAL A 140 2.93 15.19 -7.26
C VAL A 140 2.80 16.71 -7.41
N ASN A 141 2.62 17.42 -6.29
CA ASN A 141 2.34 18.87 -6.30
C ASN A 141 3.60 19.73 -6.48
N SER A 142 4.79 19.19 -6.26
CA SER A 142 6.05 19.93 -6.47
C SER A 142 6.55 19.89 -7.92
N HIS A 143 5.92 19.10 -8.79
CA HIS A 143 6.32 18.97 -10.19
C HIS A 143 5.17 19.38 -11.12
N PRO A 144 5.45 20.11 -12.21
CA PRO A 144 4.40 20.52 -13.16
C PRO A 144 3.76 19.32 -13.86
N ARG A 145 4.52 18.23 -14.00
CA ARG A 145 4.05 16.97 -14.57
C ARG A 145 4.73 15.80 -13.88
N VAL A 146 3.93 14.80 -13.54
CA VAL A 146 4.38 13.49 -13.08
C VAL A 146 3.79 12.42 -13.98
N GLU A 147 4.59 11.41 -14.29
CA GLU A 147 4.23 10.31 -15.16
C GLU A 147 4.39 8.97 -14.45
N VAL A 148 3.40 8.10 -14.59
CA VAL A 148 3.59 6.67 -14.40
C VAL A 148 4.10 6.12 -15.72
N ARG A 149 5.32 5.59 -15.72
CA ARG A 149 5.93 4.95 -16.89
C ARG A 149 6.01 3.45 -16.72
N TYR A 150 6.01 2.72 -17.84
CA TYR A 150 6.19 1.28 -17.90
C TYR A 150 7.35 0.91 -18.84
N GLY A 151 8.35 0.20 -18.32
CA GLY A 151 9.53 -0.19 -19.08
C GLY A 151 10.72 -0.47 -18.18
N ASP A 152 11.92 -0.15 -18.67
CA ASP A 152 13.15 -0.19 -17.90
C ASP A 152 13.37 1.16 -17.19
N PRO A 153 13.34 1.21 -15.84
CA PRO A 153 13.57 2.44 -15.11
C PRO A 153 15.00 2.97 -15.30
N ALA A 154 15.98 2.19 -15.75
CA ALA A 154 17.31 2.71 -16.08
C ALA A 154 17.31 3.55 -17.37
N GLN A 155 16.29 3.40 -18.21
CA GLN A 155 16.14 4.10 -19.50
C GLN A 155 14.76 4.77 -19.58
N PRO A 156 14.51 5.80 -18.73
CA PRO A 156 13.18 6.36 -18.57
C PRO A 156 12.61 6.92 -19.88
N ASP A 157 13.44 7.47 -20.76
CA ASP A 157 13.00 8.08 -22.03
C ASP A 157 12.57 7.06 -23.09
N LEU A 158 12.93 5.78 -22.93
CA LEU A 158 12.45 4.68 -23.75
C LEU A 158 11.21 4.00 -23.15
N ALA A 159 10.89 4.29 -21.90
CA ALA A 159 9.74 3.73 -21.23
C ALA A 159 8.45 4.40 -21.74
N ARG A 160 7.39 3.60 -21.85
CA ARG A 160 6.08 4.08 -22.26
C ARG A 160 5.44 4.86 -21.12
N THR A 161 4.99 6.09 -21.38
CA THR A 161 4.07 6.79 -20.47
C THR A 161 2.72 6.09 -20.45
N VAL A 162 2.28 5.68 -19.26
CA VAL A 162 1.02 4.94 -19.05
C VAL A 162 -0.08 5.87 -18.55
N ALA A 163 0.28 6.78 -17.66
CA ALA A 163 -0.64 7.71 -17.02
C ALA A 163 0.11 8.97 -16.59
N THR A 164 -0.61 10.08 -16.45
CA THR A 164 -0.04 11.38 -16.12
C THR A 164 -0.88 12.15 -15.11
N SER A 165 -0.19 12.96 -14.32
CA SER A 165 -0.77 14.00 -13.47
C SER A 165 -0.09 15.31 -13.84
N THR A 166 -0.87 16.28 -14.32
CA THR A 166 -0.36 17.57 -14.79
C THR A 166 -1.00 18.69 -13.99
N ILE A 167 -0.17 19.62 -13.50
CA ILE A 167 -0.63 20.82 -12.80
C ILE A 167 -0.36 22.01 -13.71
N TRP A 168 -1.42 22.75 -14.02
CA TRP A 168 -1.36 23.97 -14.80
C TRP A 168 -1.19 25.16 -13.86
N MET A 169 -0.13 25.94 -14.08
CA MET A 169 0.18 27.18 -13.35
C MET A 169 -0.06 28.40 -14.23
#